data_AF-A0A927P1V8-F1
#
_entry.id   AF-A0A927P1V8-F1
#
_cell.length_a   1.000
_cell.length_b   1.000
_cell.length_c   1.000
_cell.angle_alpha   90.00
_cell.angle_beta   90.00
_cell.angle_gamma   90.00
#
_symmetry.space_group_name_H-M   'P 1'
#
loop_
_entity.id
_entity.type
_entity.pdbx_description
1 polymer ?
#
loop_
_entity_poly.entity_id
_entity_poly.type
_entity_poly.pdbx_seq_one_letter_code
_entity_poly.pdbx_strand_id
1 'polypeptide(L)'
;MRQYNTFAQTEVLLLTAITLPGSSIKTIAAATGIQANMLYKWKTTPNHLSPEKADKLLLYFMEYEPDRLELAELVLSQKSRES
;
A
#
# COMPACT_ATOMS: atom_id res chain seq x y z
N MET A 1 12.57 -9.86 9.78
CA MET A 1 12.50 -9.28 8.42
C MET A 1 11.17 -9.68 7.82
N ARG A 2 10.32 -8.71 7.45
CA ARG A 2 9.07 -9.00 6.74
C ARG A 2 9.44 -9.53 5.35
N GLN A 3 9.19 -10.81 5.07
CA GLN A 3 9.51 -11.42 3.78
C GLN A 3 8.34 -11.20 2.83
N TYR A 4 8.41 -10.13 2.03
CA TYR A 4 7.53 -9.98 0.86
C TYR A 4 8.18 -10.73 -0.30
N ASN A 5 7.61 -11.86 -0.70
CA ASN A 5 8.28 -12.78 -1.62
C ASN A 5 8.22 -12.33 -3.08
N THR A 6 7.32 -11.41 -3.44
CA THR A 6 7.19 -10.87 -4.79
C THR A 6 6.74 -9.40 -4.81
N PHE A 7 7.02 -8.71 -5.91
CA PHE A 7 6.50 -7.36 -6.17
C PHE A 7 4.97 -7.31 -6.10
N ALA A 8 4.29 -8.31 -6.68
CA ALA A 8 2.83 -8.39 -6.66
C ALA A 8 2.25 -8.48 -5.24
N GLN A 9 2.89 -9.23 -4.33
CA GLN A 9 2.46 -9.29 -2.93
C GLN A 9 2.63 -7.94 -2.22
N THR A 10 3.77 -7.28 -2.46
CA THR A 10 4.04 -5.94 -1.89
C THR A 10 3.02 -4.93 -2.40
N GLU A 11 2.70 -4.98 -3.69
CA GLU A 11 1.72 -4.08 -4.29
C GLU A 11 0.32 -4.27 -3.71
N VAL A 12 -0.14 -5.51 -3.57
CA VAL A 12 -1.45 -5.83 -2.95
C VAL A 12 -1.49 -5.36 -1.49
N LEU A 13 -0.38 -5.49 -0.76
CA LEU A 13 -0.25 -4.97 0.59
C LEU A 13 -0.39 -3.45 0.64
N LEU A 14 0.37 -2.73 -0.17
CA LEU A 14 0.33 -1.27 -0.23
C LEU A 14 -1.04 -0.76 -0.68
N LEU A 15 -1.69 -1.47 -1.60
CA LEU A 15 -3.05 -1.16 -2.05
C LEU A 15 -4.04 -1.29 -0.89
N THR A 16 -3.93 -2.39 -0.15
CA THR A 16 -4.73 -2.64 1.05
C THR A 16 -4.47 -1.54 2.08
N ALA A 17 -3.22 -1.17 2.34
CA ALA A 17 -2.86 -0.10 3.26
C ALA A 17 -3.51 1.23 2.87
N ILE A 18 -3.45 1.66 1.60
CA ILE A 18 -4.12 2.88 1.11
C ILE A 18 -5.64 2.83 1.27
N THR A 19 -6.25 1.64 1.23
CA THR A 19 -7.71 1.49 1.37
C THR A 19 -8.20 1.57 2.81
N LEU A 20 -7.33 1.29 3.78
CA LEU A 20 -7.67 1.39 5.21
C LEU A 20 -7.99 2.84 5.60
N PRO A 21 -8.84 3.06 6.62
CA PRO A 21 -9.05 4.40 7.20
C PRO A 21 -7.75 4.92 7.82
N GLY A 22 -7.57 6.24 7.86
CA GLY A 22 -6.34 6.88 8.33
C GLY A 22 -5.96 8.06 7.44
N SER A 23 -4.67 8.16 7.07
CA SER A 23 -4.20 9.22 6.17
C SER A 23 -4.90 9.19 4.81
N SER A 24 -5.32 10.37 4.37
CA SER A 24 -5.97 10.56 3.07
C SER A 24 -4.98 10.32 1.92
N ILE A 25 -5.50 9.95 0.74
CA ILE A 25 -4.66 9.81 -0.48
C ILE A 25 -3.89 11.12 -0.78
N LYS A 26 -4.46 12.29 -0.47
CA LYS A 26 -3.78 13.58 -0.65
C LYS A 26 -2.56 13.73 0.27
N THR A 27 -2.67 13.27 1.51
CA THR A 27 -1.58 13.28 2.49
C THR A 27 -0.45 12.36 2.04
N ILE A 28 -0.79 11.13 1.64
CA ILE A 28 0.17 10.14 1.15
C ILE A 28 0.86 10.65 -0.11
N ALA A 29 0.10 11.24 -1.04
CA ALA A 29 0.64 11.86 -2.25
C ALA A 29 1.65 12.97 -1.95
N ALA A 30 1.35 13.84 -0.99
CA ALA A 30 2.25 14.92 -0.60
C ALA A 30 3.55 14.39 0.03
N ALA A 31 3.46 13.36 0.87
CA ALA A 31 4.62 12.77 1.54
C ALA A 31 5.53 11.96 0.59
N THR A 32 4.94 11.23 -0.35
CA THR A 32 5.69 10.35 -1.28
C THR A 32 6.09 11.03 -2.58
N GLY A 33 5.53 12.20 -2.88
CA GLY A 33 5.67 12.88 -4.17
C GLY A 33 4.92 12.17 -5.32
N ILE A 34 4.10 11.16 -5.02
CA ILE A 34 3.26 10.49 -6.02
C ILE A 34 2.00 11.32 -6.23
N GLN A 35 1.60 11.53 -7.49
CA GLN A 35 0.38 12.28 -7.77
C GLN A 35 -0.85 11.60 -7.17
N ALA A 36 -1.69 12.36 -6.47
CA ALA A 36 -2.93 11.84 -5.86
C ALA A 36 -3.83 11.15 -6.88
N ASN A 37 -3.98 11.71 -8.09
CA ASN A 37 -4.77 11.10 -9.17
C ASN A 37 -4.24 9.72 -9.59
N MET A 38 -2.93 9.49 -9.50
CA MET A 38 -2.34 8.19 -9.80
C MET A 38 -2.67 7.18 -8.69
N LEU A 39 -2.59 7.57 -7.42
CA LEU A 39 -3.00 6.72 -6.30
C LEU A 39 -4.51 6.42 -6.33
N TYR A 40 -5.35 7.39 -6.69
CA TYR A 40 -6.79 7.17 -6.90
C TYR A 40 -7.05 6.17 -8.03
N LYS A 41 -6.44 6.38 -9.20
CA LYS A 41 -6.57 5.45 -10.33
C LYS A 41 -6.12 4.05 -9.94
N TRP A 42 -4.97 3.94 -9.28
CA TRP A 42 -4.44 2.67 -8.80
C TRP A 42 -5.41 1.96 -7.84
N LYS A 43 -6.03 2.71 -6.92
CA LYS A 43 -7.05 2.18 -6.02
C LYS A 43 -8.29 1.63 -6.76
N THR A 44 -8.68 2.27 -7.85
CA THR A 44 -9.96 1.98 -8.54
C THR A 44 -9.83 1.11 -9.79
N THR A 45 -8.62 0.87 -10.28
CA THR A 45 -8.37 0.11 -11.51
C THR A 45 -7.38 -1.01 -11.24
N PRO A 46 -7.49 -2.16 -11.95
CA PRO A 46 -6.54 -3.27 -11.83
C PRO A 46 -5.24 -2.92 -12.59
N ASN A 47 -4.55 -1.88 -12.13
CA ASN A 47 -3.30 -1.44 -12.70
C ASN A 47 -2.16 -1.68 -11.72
N HIS A 48 -0.98 -1.92 -12.26
CA HIS A 48 0.22 -2.01 -11.47
C HIS A 48 0.83 -0.62 -11.25
N LEU A 49 1.31 -0.37 -10.04
CA LEU A 49 2.18 0.74 -9.72
C LEU A 49 3.58 0.41 -10.26
N SER A 50 4.33 1.44 -10.68
CA SER A 50 5.74 1.23 -11.03
C SER A 50 6.56 0.88 -9.78
N PRO A 51 7.59 0.01 -9.85
CA PRO A 51 8.40 -0.39 -8.70
C PRO A 51 8.91 0.76 -7.84
N GLU A 52 9.45 1.81 -8.46
CA GLU A 52 9.94 3.01 -7.75
C GLU A 52 8.85 3.67 -6.88
N LYS A 53 7.60 3.67 -7.33
CA LYS A 53 6.48 4.26 -6.59
C LYS A 53 6.02 3.33 -5.46
N ALA A 54 6.11 2.03 -5.67
CA ALA A 54 5.81 1.05 -4.64
C ALA A 54 6.83 1.16 -3.49
N ASP A 55 8.12 1.31 -3.82
CA ASP A 55 9.18 1.53 -2.83
C ASP A 55 8.95 2.82 -2.03
N LYS A 56 8.60 3.93 -2.69
CA LYS A 56 8.25 5.19 -2.01
C LYS A 56 7.08 5.05 -1.04
N LEU A 57 6.03 4.33 -1.45
CA LEU A 57 4.89 4.04 -0.58
C LEU A 57 5.27 3.14 0.59
N LEU A 58 6.06 2.10 0.33
CA LEU A 58 6.50 1.16 1.35
C LEU A 58 7.33 1.88 2.42
N LEU A 59 8.30 2.70 2.02
CA LEU A 59 9.09 3.52 2.94
C LEU A 59 8.19 4.45 3.76
N TYR A 60 7.25 5.16 3.11
CA TYR A 60 6.31 6.02 3.81
C TYR A 60 5.50 5.27 4.87
N PHE A 61 4.92 4.13 4.53
CA PHE A 61 4.14 3.35 5.49
C PHE A 61 5.02 2.77 6.59
N MET A 62 6.26 2.36 6.30
CA MET A 62 7.18 1.87 7.33
C MET A 62 7.60 2.96 8.32
N GLU A 63 7.82 4.19 7.85
CA GLU A 63 8.33 5.28 8.68
C GLU A 63 7.23 6.06 9.42
N TYR A 64 6.09 6.29 8.76
CA TYR A 64 5.06 7.21 9.26
C TYR A 64 3.77 6.51 9.72
N GLU A 65 3.41 5.38 9.11
CA GLU A 65 2.17 4.66 9.43
C GLU A 65 2.40 3.13 9.54
N PRO A 66 3.34 2.66 10.40
CA PRO A 66 3.70 1.23 10.47
C PRO A 66 2.51 0.36 10.90
N ASP A 67 1.66 0.86 11.79
CA ASP A 67 0.44 0.18 12.25
C ASP A 67 -0.52 -0.11 11.09
N ARG A 68 -0.59 0.80 10.11
CA ARG A 68 -1.46 0.65 8.94
C ARG A 68 -0.94 -0.43 7.99
N LEU A 69 0.38 -0.54 7.88
CA LEU A 69 1.03 -1.61 7.13
C LEU A 69 0.79 -2.97 7.79
N GLU A 70 0.90 -3.05 9.12
CA GLU A 70 0.60 -4.27 9.89
C GLU A 70 -0.87 -4.69 9.78
N LEU A 71 -1.79 -3.73 9.86
CA LEU A 71 -3.21 -4.01 9.69
C LEU A 71 -3.51 -4.52 8.28
N ALA A 72 -2.85 -3.98 7.26
CA ALA A 72 -2.99 -4.46 5.89
C ALA A 72 -2.48 -5.90 5.73
N GLU A 73 -1.37 -6.26 6.38
CA GLU A 73 -0.87 -7.65 6.43
C GLU A 73 -1.87 -8.59 7.11
N LEU A 74 -2.44 -8.16 8.24
CA LEU A 74 -3.44 -8.93 8.96
C LEU A 74 -4.69 -9.20 8.09
N VAL A 75 -5.20 -8.16 7.42
CA VAL A 75 -6.35 -8.26 6.51
C VAL A 75 -6.07 -9.25 5.38
N LEU A 76 -4.87 -9.20 4.78
CA LEU A 76 -4.50 -10.14 3.71
C LEU A 76 -4.33 -11.56 4.23
N SER A 77 -3.73 -11.75 5.40
CA SER A 77 -3.57 -13.07 6.02
C SER A 77 -4.91 -13.72 6.40
N GLN A 78 -5.90 -12.94 6.82
CA GLN A 78 -7.26 -13.44 7.11
C GLN A 78 -7.95 -13.89 5.81
N LYS A 79 -7.92 -13.07 4.76
CA LYS A 79 -8.49 -13.43 3.45
C LYS A 79 -7.92 -14.72 2.87
N SER A 80 -6.62 -14.97 3.05
CA SER A 80 -6.00 -16.22 2.58
C SER A 80 -6.38 -17.46 3.40
N ARG A 81 -6.93 -17.33 4.60
CA ARG A 81 -7.42 -18.47 5.41
C ARG A 81 -8.87 -18.82 5.14
N GLU A 82 -9.63 -17.90 4.54
CA GLU A 82 -11.04 -18.08 4.21
C GLU A 82 -11.26 -18.57 2.77
N SER A 83 -10.19 -18.74 1.96
CA SER A 83 -10.23 -19.26 0.58
C SER A 83 -9.71 -20.69 0.47
#